data_AF-A0A1Q3N3P8-F1
#
_entry.id   AF-A0A1Q3N3P8-F1
#
_cell.length_a   1.000
_cell.length_b   1.000
_cell.length_c   1.000
_cell.angle_alpha   90.00
_cell.angle_beta   90.00
_cell.angle_gamma   90.00
#
_symmetry.space_group_name_H-M   'P 1'
#
loop_
_entity.id
_entity.type
_entity.pdbx_description
1 polymer ?
#
loop_
_entity_poly.entity_id
_entity_poly.type
_entity_poly.pdbx_seq_one_letter_code
_entity_poly.pdbx_strand_id
1 'polypeptide(L)'
;MKNIIPLFYLLSLTLLFTACKEKNADYDPAAVLSEAEAGNFKYSISRYVGRLPKYATEDTKFELKFDNDYRMIASKIKLDKYYAGNGDTIYFEIIKIAPSLHLKKTATGGKLVKNEAGEITYYEEVYRTWKMTDSLLAVRTPLFFEAMIRNRDLTKYYTENINNDTYIEFPNKFVIFDVKLRKWISNSDLAYNR
;
A
#
# COMPACT_ATOMS: atom_id res chain seq x y z
N MET A 1 -65.44 -9.70 -24.10
CA MET A 1 -63.97 -9.67 -24.28
C MET A 1 -63.46 -8.28 -23.91
N LYS A 2 -62.92 -8.10 -22.69
CA LYS A 2 -62.09 -6.94 -22.33
C LYS A 2 -61.02 -7.46 -21.36
N ASN A 3 -59.80 -7.64 -21.87
CA ASN A 3 -58.64 -8.01 -21.09
C ASN A 3 -58.16 -6.76 -20.35
N ILE A 4 -58.41 -6.72 -19.04
CA ILE A 4 -57.86 -5.70 -18.14
C ILE A 4 -56.52 -6.27 -17.67
N ILE A 5 -55.44 -5.92 -18.36
CA ILE A 5 -54.08 -6.22 -17.91
C ILE A 5 -53.85 -5.36 -16.66
N PRO A 6 -53.46 -5.94 -15.50
CA PRO A 6 -53.27 -5.15 -14.30
C PRO A 6 -52.01 -4.29 -14.48
N LEU A 7 -52.21 -2.97 -14.51
CA LEU A 7 -51.21 -1.90 -14.58
C LEU A 7 -50.30 -1.83 -13.33
N PHE A 8 -50.20 -2.92 -12.56
CA PHE A 8 -49.46 -3.00 -11.30
C PHE A 8 -48.06 -3.60 -11.44
N TYR A 9 -47.73 -4.20 -12.59
CA TYR A 9 -46.41 -4.80 -12.82
C TYR A 9 -45.38 -3.85 -13.46
N LEU A 10 -45.77 -2.63 -13.85
CA LEU A 10 -44.87 -1.68 -14.49
C LEU A 10 -44.25 -0.64 -13.53
N LEU A 11 -44.56 -0.70 -12.23
CA LEU A 11 -44.10 0.29 -11.23
C LEU A 11 -43.07 -0.26 -10.22
N SER A 12 -42.61 -1.51 -10.38
CA SER A 12 -41.67 -2.16 -9.46
C SER A 12 -40.24 -2.34 -10.01
N LEU A 13 -39.98 -1.91 -11.25
CA LEU A 13 -38.68 -2.14 -11.93
C LEU A 13 -37.83 -0.86 -12.13
N THR A 14 -38.03 0.18 -11.31
CA THR A 14 -37.29 1.46 -11.46
C THR A 14 -36.44 1.85 -10.23
N LEU A 15 -36.32 0.98 -9.22
CA LEU A 15 -35.73 1.35 -7.92
C LEU A 15 -34.40 0.69 -7.53
N LEU A 16 -33.66 0.02 -8.43
CA LEU A 16 -32.43 -0.70 -8.05
C LEU A 16 -31.13 -0.30 -8.78
N PHE A 17 -31.08 0.87 -9.43
CA PHE A 17 -29.81 1.40 -9.94
C PHE A 17 -29.48 2.76 -9.34
N THR A 18 -29.53 2.88 -8.01
CA THR A 18 -28.63 3.81 -7.33
C THR A 18 -27.23 3.21 -7.40
N ALA A 19 -26.60 3.31 -8.57
CA ALA A 19 -25.15 3.21 -8.64
C ALA A 19 -24.64 4.36 -7.76
N CYS A 20 -24.23 4.04 -6.53
CA CYS A 20 -23.32 4.90 -5.79
C CYS A 20 -22.18 5.17 -6.77
N LYS A 21 -22.16 6.39 -7.33
CA LYS A 21 -21.00 6.89 -8.05
C LYS A 21 -19.92 6.89 -6.99
N GLU A 22 -19.10 5.84 -6.96
CA GLU A 22 -17.93 5.82 -6.10
C GLU A 22 -17.16 7.08 -6.49
N LYS A 23 -17.18 8.06 -5.59
CA LYS A 23 -16.33 9.23 -5.69
C LYS A 23 -14.94 8.62 -5.86
N ASN A 24 -14.24 8.93 -6.96
CA ASN A 24 -12.83 8.58 -7.08
C ASN A 24 -12.20 9.05 -5.76
N ALA A 25 -11.84 8.09 -4.92
CA ALA A 25 -11.36 8.41 -3.59
C ALA A 25 -10.02 9.09 -3.82
N ASP A 26 -10.00 10.39 -3.55
CA ASP A 26 -8.75 11.14 -3.62
C ASP A 26 -7.93 10.73 -2.42
N TYR A 27 -6.89 9.93 -2.69
CA TYR A 27 -5.98 9.42 -1.68
C TYR A 27 -4.80 10.36 -1.43
N ASP A 28 -4.84 11.58 -1.96
CA ASP A 28 -3.81 12.59 -1.73
C ASP A 28 -3.63 12.83 -0.21
N PRO A 29 -2.45 12.51 0.35
CA PRO A 29 -2.19 12.75 1.76
C PRO A 29 -2.37 14.22 2.16
N ALA A 30 -2.11 15.16 1.26
CA ALA A 30 -2.25 16.60 1.54
C ALA A 30 -3.71 17.02 1.75
N ALA A 31 -4.68 16.20 1.34
CA ALA A 31 -6.10 16.45 1.58
C ALA A 31 -6.51 16.20 3.05
N VAL A 32 -5.72 15.44 3.81
CA VAL A 32 -6.10 14.98 5.16
C VAL A 32 -4.99 15.10 6.21
N LEU A 33 -3.73 15.33 5.81
CA LEU A 33 -2.59 15.51 6.70
C LEU A 33 -1.93 16.88 6.45
N SER A 34 -1.54 17.55 7.53
CA SER A 34 -0.55 18.62 7.48
C SER A 34 0.84 18.08 7.09
N GLU A 35 1.74 18.96 6.68
CA GLU A 35 3.12 18.60 6.37
C GLU A 35 3.84 17.95 7.58
N ALA A 36 3.58 18.47 8.79
CA ALA A 36 4.14 17.91 10.02
C ALA A 36 3.62 16.49 10.29
N GLU A 37 2.32 16.25 10.11
CA GLU A 37 1.72 14.92 10.27
C GLU A 37 2.24 13.93 9.22
N ALA A 38 2.34 14.34 7.96
CA ALA A 38 2.92 13.53 6.89
C ALA A 38 4.41 13.22 7.16
N GLY A 39 5.16 14.20 7.67
CA GLY A 39 6.56 14.02 8.10
C GLY A 39 6.70 13.00 9.23
N ASN A 40 5.87 13.13 10.25
CA ASN A 40 5.81 12.21 11.39
C ASN A 40 5.39 10.80 10.95
N PHE A 41 4.42 10.70 10.04
CA PHE A 41 4.01 9.42 9.47
C PHE A 41 5.17 8.73 8.74
N LYS A 42 5.83 9.43 7.82
CA LYS A 42 7.00 8.90 7.09
C LYS A 42 8.12 8.46 8.03
N TYR A 43 8.39 9.24 9.08
CA TYR A 43 9.35 8.86 10.11
C TYR A 43 8.94 7.60 10.87
N SER A 44 7.66 7.46 11.22
CA SER A 44 7.18 6.28 11.94
C SER A 44 7.34 4.99 11.13
N ILE A 45 7.20 5.05 9.81
CA ILE A 45 7.34 3.88 8.93
C ILE A 45 8.76 3.68 8.39
N SER A 46 9.67 4.64 8.53
CA SER A 46 11.00 4.59 7.88
C SER A 46 11.87 3.42 8.34
N ARG A 47 11.64 2.90 9.54
CA ARG A 47 12.33 1.72 10.10
C ARG A 47 11.90 0.39 9.47
N TYR A 48 10.75 0.39 8.81
CA TYR A 48 10.21 -0.79 8.13
C TYR A 48 10.53 -0.76 6.64
N VAL A 49 10.31 0.39 6.01
CA VAL A 49 10.47 0.55 4.55
C VAL A 49 11.89 0.94 4.12
N GLY A 50 12.70 1.41 5.07
CA GLY A 50 14.05 1.92 4.84
C GLY A 50 15.09 0.82 4.74
N ARG A 51 16.28 1.18 4.23
CA ARG A 51 17.45 0.32 4.42
C ARG A 51 17.91 0.40 5.87
N LEU A 52 18.50 -0.67 6.39
CA LEU A 52 19.16 -0.64 7.69
C LEU A 52 20.30 0.42 7.66
N PRO A 53 20.38 1.27 8.70
CA PRO A 53 21.53 2.10 8.96
C PRO A 53 22.81 1.28 9.10
N LYS A 54 23.96 1.94 8.97
CA LYS A 54 25.24 1.28 9.17
C LYS A 54 25.31 0.72 10.59
N TYR A 55 25.71 -0.55 10.72
CA TYR A 55 25.79 -1.29 11.99
C TYR A 55 24.43 -1.60 12.68
N ALA A 56 23.30 -1.27 12.06
CA ALA A 56 22.01 -1.74 12.51
C ALA A 56 21.78 -3.19 12.06
N THR A 57 21.07 -3.94 12.89
CA THR A 57 20.47 -5.24 12.59
C THR A 57 18.94 -5.08 12.61
N GLU A 58 18.22 -6.12 12.19
CA GLU A 58 16.75 -6.11 12.29
C GLU A 58 16.27 -5.92 13.74
N ASP A 59 17.00 -6.46 14.73
CA ASP A 59 16.64 -6.36 16.15
C ASP A 59 16.97 -4.99 16.74
N THR A 60 18.07 -4.37 16.28
CA THR A 60 18.58 -3.10 16.86
C THR A 60 18.07 -1.86 16.13
N LYS A 61 17.38 -2.01 14.99
CA LYS A 61 16.95 -0.88 14.14
C LYS A 61 16.00 0.12 14.80
N PHE A 62 15.42 -0.22 15.94
CA PHE A 62 14.55 0.67 16.72
C PHE A 62 15.29 1.47 17.81
N GLU A 63 16.58 1.23 18.02
CA GLU A 63 17.37 1.98 18.98
C GLU A 63 17.52 3.46 18.58
N LEU A 64 17.47 4.34 19.58
CA LEU A 64 17.51 5.80 19.42
C LEU A 64 18.75 6.32 18.67
N LYS A 65 19.87 5.59 18.74
CA LYS A 65 21.12 5.96 18.05
C LYS A 65 20.97 6.04 16.52
N PHE A 66 19.94 5.39 15.97
CA PHE A 66 19.65 5.35 14.53
C PHE A 66 18.61 6.40 14.08
N ASP A 67 18.07 7.20 15.00
CA ASP A 67 17.00 8.16 14.71
C ASP A 67 17.35 9.13 13.58
N ASN A 68 18.58 9.65 13.58
CA ASN A 68 19.04 10.61 12.57
C ASN A 68 19.05 9.99 11.17
N ASP A 69 19.52 8.74 11.05
CA ASP A 69 19.51 8.02 9.77
C ASP A 69 18.09 7.81 9.27
N TYR A 70 17.16 7.47 10.17
CA TYR A 70 15.77 7.24 9.83
C TYR A 70 15.01 8.52 9.47
N ARG A 71 15.32 9.65 10.10
CA ARG A 71 14.81 10.96 9.67
C ARG A 71 15.29 11.33 8.26
N MET A 72 16.56 11.05 7.94
CA MET A 72 17.10 11.24 6.60
C MET A 72 16.47 10.29 5.57
N ILE A 73 16.15 9.05 5.95
CA ILE A 73 15.40 8.12 5.09
C ILE A 73 13.99 8.66 4.84
N ALA A 74 13.29 9.08 5.90
CA ALA A 74 11.93 9.62 5.83
C ALA A 74 11.83 10.87 4.93
N SER A 75 12.83 11.74 4.92
CA SER A 75 12.85 12.93 4.07
C SER A 75 12.97 12.61 2.58
N LYS A 76 13.54 11.45 2.22
CA LYS A 76 13.68 10.96 0.83
C LYS A 76 12.49 10.16 0.34
N ILE A 77 11.54 9.85 1.22
CA ILE A 77 10.31 9.13 0.90
C ILE A 77 9.24 10.16 0.50
N LYS A 78 8.55 9.90 -0.61
CA LYS A 78 7.27 10.53 -0.92
C LYS A 78 6.17 9.66 -0.31
N LEU A 79 5.30 10.25 0.51
CA LEU A 79 4.00 9.65 0.85
C LEU A 79 3.09 9.96 -0.33
N ASP A 80 2.72 8.94 -1.11
CA ASP A 80 1.98 9.11 -2.36
C ASP A 80 0.47 8.97 -2.16
N LYS A 81 0.06 8.04 -1.30
CA LYS A 81 -1.33 7.82 -0.94
C LYS A 81 -1.48 7.59 0.55
N TYR A 82 -2.57 8.08 1.11
CA TYR A 82 -2.93 7.88 2.51
C TYR A 82 -4.44 7.71 2.63
N TYR A 83 -4.87 6.69 3.38
CA TYR A 83 -6.28 6.45 3.65
C TYR A 83 -6.44 5.90 5.07
N ALA A 84 -7.10 6.66 5.93
CA ALA A 84 -7.58 6.16 7.21
C ALA A 84 -8.85 5.35 6.94
N GLY A 85 -8.77 4.03 7.07
CA GLY A 85 -9.89 3.12 6.81
C GLY A 85 -10.93 3.15 7.92
N ASN A 86 -11.94 2.28 7.81
CA ASN A 86 -12.87 2.05 8.90
C ASN A 86 -12.15 1.33 10.05
N GLY A 87 -12.23 1.88 11.27
CA GLY A 87 -11.49 1.40 12.44
C GLY A 87 -10.07 2.01 12.53
N ASP A 88 -9.15 1.32 13.21
CA ASP A 88 -7.80 1.84 13.50
C ASP A 88 -6.76 1.56 12.39
N THR A 89 -7.21 1.04 11.23
CA THR A 89 -6.30 0.67 10.14
C THR A 89 -6.00 1.87 9.24
N ILE A 90 -4.71 2.15 9.07
CA ILE A 90 -4.19 3.15 8.14
C ILE A 90 -3.59 2.43 6.94
N TYR A 91 -4.03 2.78 5.75
CA TYR A 91 -3.46 2.34 4.48
C TYR A 91 -2.58 3.45 3.89
N PHE A 92 -1.46 3.06 3.31
CA PHE A 92 -0.52 4.03 2.75
C PHE A 92 0.19 3.48 1.51
N GLU A 93 0.60 4.39 0.64
CA GLU A 93 1.59 4.11 -0.41
C GLU A 93 2.73 5.10 -0.31
N ILE A 94 3.95 4.58 -0.39
CA ILE A 94 5.14 5.41 -0.52
C ILE A 94 5.82 5.20 -1.86
N ILE A 95 6.54 6.23 -2.32
CA ILE A 95 7.41 6.17 -3.50
C ILE A 95 8.85 6.47 -3.07
N LYS A 96 9.78 5.65 -3.56
CA LYS A 96 11.24 5.79 -3.36
C LYS A 96 11.97 5.79 -4.69
N ILE A 97 13.01 6.62 -4.81
CA ILE A 97 13.93 6.57 -5.95
C ILE A 97 14.65 5.22 -5.95
N ALA A 98 14.65 4.56 -7.10
CA ALA A 98 15.31 3.27 -7.29
C ALA A 98 16.67 3.45 -7.98
N PRO A 99 17.70 2.66 -7.62
CA PRO A 99 18.97 2.66 -8.35
C PRO A 99 18.76 2.21 -9.80
N SER A 100 18.98 3.11 -10.76
CA SER A 100 18.73 2.92 -12.19
C SER A 100 19.47 3.97 -13.01
N LEU A 101 19.85 3.64 -14.26
CA LEU A 101 20.50 4.56 -15.19
C LEU A 101 19.60 5.77 -15.54
N HIS A 102 18.28 5.52 -15.62
CA HIS A 102 17.26 6.55 -15.78
C HIS A 102 16.47 6.70 -14.49
N LEU A 103 15.88 7.88 -14.26
CA LEU A 103 15.03 8.13 -13.09
C LEU A 103 13.85 7.15 -13.08
N LYS A 104 13.94 6.18 -12.19
CA LYS A 104 12.90 5.20 -11.89
C LYS A 104 12.65 5.18 -10.40
N LYS A 105 11.45 4.80 -10.02
CA LYS A 105 11.00 4.73 -8.65
C LYS A 105 10.28 3.41 -8.40
N THR A 106 10.20 2.99 -7.15
CA THR A 106 9.34 1.89 -6.71
C THR A 106 8.25 2.46 -5.83
N ALA A 107 7.02 1.99 -6.00
CA ALA A 107 5.96 2.20 -5.05
C ALA A 107 5.90 1.01 -4.07
N THR A 108 5.51 1.28 -2.83
CA THR A 108 5.28 0.26 -1.81
C THR A 108 4.00 0.63 -1.08
N GLY A 109 2.99 -0.23 -1.21
CA GLY A 109 1.71 -0.10 -0.54
C GLY A 109 1.68 -0.99 0.70
N GLY A 110 1.12 -0.47 1.78
CA GLY A 110 1.02 -1.19 3.03
C GLY A 110 -0.13 -0.71 3.90
N LYS A 111 -0.30 -1.40 5.02
CA LYS A 111 -1.27 -1.05 6.06
C LYS A 111 -0.67 -1.24 7.45
N LEU A 112 -1.14 -0.44 8.40
CA LEU A 112 -0.68 -0.47 9.77
C LEU A 112 -1.80 -0.11 10.75
N VAL A 113 -1.60 -0.47 12.01
CA VAL A 113 -2.44 -0.05 13.15
C VAL A 113 -1.54 0.60 14.17
N LYS A 114 -2.03 1.67 14.81
CA LYS A 114 -1.36 2.32 15.93
C LYS A 114 -2.14 2.11 17.21
N ASN A 115 -1.45 1.99 18.34
CA ASN A 115 -2.08 2.09 19.66
C ASN A 115 -2.30 3.56 20.06
N GLU A 116 -2.91 3.78 21.23
CA GLU A 116 -3.17 5.11 21.79
C GLU A 116 -1.88 5.93 22.02
N ALA A 117 -0.75 5.26 22.26
CA ALA A 117 0.56 5.90 22.39
C ALA A 117 1.20 6.27 21.02
N GLY A 118 0.55 5.94 19.90
CA GLY A 118 1.03 6.21 18.55
C GLY A 118 2.03 5.18 18.02
N GLU A 119 2.26 4.09 18.74
CA GLU A 119 3.18 3.02 18.36
C GLU A 119 2.54 2.07 17.36
N ILE A 120 3.32 1.61 16.37
CA ILE A 120 2.84 0.68 15.34
C ILE A 120 2.77 -0.75 15.90
N THR A 121 1.56 -1.22 16.16
CA THR A 121 1.27 -2.56 16.71
C THR A 121 1.04 -3.62 15.64
N TYR A 122 0.61 -3.20 14.44
CA TYR A 122 0.49 -4.04 13.26
C TYR A 122 1.11 -3.34 12.06
N TYR A 123 1.82 -4.08 11.22
CA TYR A 123 2.46 -3.55 10.01
C TYR A 123 2.57 -4.62 8.93
N GLU A 124 2.15 -4.27 7.72
CA GLU A 124 2.27 -5.13 6.54
C GLU A 124 2.57 -4.29 5.29
N GLU A 125 3.62 -4.65 4.54
CA GLU A 125 3.75 -4.22 3.15
C GLU A 125 3.01 -5.24 2.27
N VAL A 126 1.96 -4.78 1.59
CA VAL A 126 1.06 -5.63 0.78
C VAL A 126 1.60 -5.80 -0.63
N TYR A 127 2.22 -4.75 -1.18
CA TYR A 127 2.88 -4.84 -2.48
C TYR A 127 4.08 -3.90 -2.58
N ARG A 128 5.05 -4.29 -3.40
CA ARG A 128 6.10 -3.43 -3.96
C ARG A 128 6.11 -3.58 -5.47
N THR A 129 6.15 -2.46 -6.18
CA THR A 129 6.21 -2.46 -7.64
C THR A 129 7.63 -2.68 -8.15
N TRP A 130 7.74 -3.12 -9.40
CA TRP A 130 8.97 -2.97 -10.17
C TRP A 130 9.38 -1.48 -10.27
N LYS A 131 10.64 -1.26 -10.66
CA LYS A 131 11.17 0.08 -10.96
C LYS A 131 10.48 0.66 -12.20
N MET A 132 9.75 1.76 -12.03
CA MET A 132 8.95 2.38 -13.09
C MET A 132 9.17 3.89 -13.17
N THR A 133 8.76 4.50 -14.28
CA THR A 133 8.65 5.95 -14.41
C THR A 133 7.47 6.49 -13.61
N ASP A 134 7.47 7.79 -13.32
CA ASP A 134 6.35 8.44 -12.64
C ASP A 134 5.03 8.28 -13.40
N SER A 135 5.05 8.33 -14.74
CA SER A 135 3.86 8.13 -15.57
C SER A 135 3.24 6.74 -15.41
N LEU A 136 4.07 5.69 -15.34
CA LEU A 136 3.59 4.33 -15.14
C LEU A 136 3.07 4.11 -13.72
N LEU A 137 3.75 4.65 -12.72
CA LEU A 137 3.29 4.58 -11.33
C LEU A 137 1.93 5.27 -11.17
N ALA A 138 1.76 6.49 -11.72
CA ALA A 138 0.51 7.24 -11.64
C ALA A 138 -0.69 6.52 -12.25
N VAL A 139 -0.47 5.68 -13.27
CA VAL A 139 -1.53 4.88 -13.91
C VAL A 139 -1.79 3.58 -13.15
N ARG A 140 -0.74 2.90 -12.67
CA ARG A 140 -0.85 1.54 -12.13
C ARG A 140 -1.20 1.49 -10.66
N THR A 141 -0.54 2.32 -9.84
CA THR A 141 -0.65 2.18 -8.39
C THR A 141 -2.02 2.55 -7.80
N PRO A 142 -2.84 3.44 -8.39
CA PRO A 142 -4.22 3.61 -7.94
C PRO A 142 -5.02 2.31 -7.97
N LEU A 143 -4.78 1.43 -8.96
CA LEU A 143 -5.46 0.14 -9.07
C LEU A 143 -5.09 -0.79 -7.91
N PHE A 144 -3.80 -0.83 -7.53
CA PHE A 144 -3.32 -1.69 -6.45
C PHE A 144 -3.77 -1.18 -5.09
N PHE A 145 -3.69 0.12 -4.88
CA PHE A 145 -4.05 0.76 -3.63
C PHE A 145 -5.55 0.58 -3.34
N GLU A 146 -6.40 0.79 -4.35
CA GLU A 146 -7.84 0.53 -4.25
C GLU A 146 -8.14 -0.93 -3.92
N ALA A 147 -7.47 -1.86 -4.62
CA ALA A 147 -7.65 -3.28 -4.37
C ALA A 147 -7.21 -3.66 -2.95
N MET A 148 -6.10 -3.12 -2.46
CA MET A 148 -5.62 -3.31 -1.09
C MET A 148 -6.62 -2.82 -0.04
N ILE A 149 -7.16 -1.60 -0.20
CA ILE A 149 -8.15 -1.02 0.73
C ILE A 149 -9.41 -1.88 0.78
N ARG A 150 -9.87 -2.36 -0.38
CA ARG A 150 -11.07 -3.19 -0.50
C ARG A 150 -10.84 -4.68 -0.24
N ASN A 151 -9.64 -5.06 0.22
CA ASN A 151 -9.25 -6.45 0.44
C ASN A 151 -9.52 -7.35 -0.79
N ARG A 152 -9.32 -6.81 -1.99
CA ARG A 152 -9.45 -7.52 -3.26
C ARG A 152 -8.13 -8.20 -3.61
N ASP A 153 -8.26 -9.30 -4.34
CA ASP A 153 -7.11 -10.07 -4.80
C ASP A 153 -6.21 -9.27 -5.76
N LEU A 154 -4.91 -9.21 -5.41
CA LEU A 154 -3.86 -8.57 -6.19
C LEU A 154 -3.08 -9.57 -7.05
N THR A 155 -3.30 -10.88 -6.94
CA THR A 155 -2.47 -11.91 -7.58
C THR A 155 -2.36 -11.74 -9.09
N LYS A 156 -3.43 -11.27 -9.75
CA LYS A 156 -3.43 -10.96 -11.19
C LYS A 156 -2.40 -9.90 -11.62
N TYR A 157 -1.87 -9.11 -10.68
CA TYR A 157 -0.84 -8.09 -10.93
C TYR A 157 0.57 -8.55 -10.55
N TYR A 158 0.74 -9.76 -10.02
CA TYR A 158 2.05 -10.29 -9.65
C TYR A 158 2.86 -10.66 -10.88
N THR A 159 4.18 -10.60 -10.75
CA THR A 159 5.10 -10.71 -11.90
C THR A 159 4.95 -12.02 -12.67
N GLU A 160 4.56 -13.10 -12.01
CA GLU A 160 4.33 -14.41 -12.63
C GLU A 160 3.03 -14.51 -13.42
N ASN A 161 2.07 -13.61 -13.18
CA ASN A 161 0.73 -13.64 -13.77
C ASN A 161 0.54 -12.58 -14.86
N ILE A 162 1.58 -11.80 -15.16
CA ILE A 162 1.58 -10.74 -16.16
C ILE A 162 2.46 -11.14 -17.34
N ASN A 163 1.90 -11.12 -18.55
CA ASN A 163 2.64 -11.37 -19.78
C ASN A 163 3.37 -10.10 -20.24
N ASN A 164 4.70 -10.15 -20.30
CA ASN A 164 5.57 -9.11 -20.88
C ASN A 164 5.32 -7.66 -20.38
N ASP A 165 4.92 -7.49 -19.12
CA ASP A 165 4.75 -6.18 -18.51
C ASP A 165 5.16 -6.22 -17.02
N THR A 166 5.24 -5.06 -16.37
CA THR A 166 5.74 -4.90 -14.99
C THR A 166 4.69 -4.22 -14.11
N TYR A 167 4.20 -4.91 -13.09
CA TYR A 167 3.23 -4.34 -12.13
C TYR A 167 3.81 -4.47 -10.72
N ILE A 168 3.49 -5.55 -10.03
CA ILE A 168 3.97 -5.85 -8.70
C ILE A 168 5.19 -6.78 -8.81
N GLU A 169 6.31 -6.38 -8.21
CA GLU A 169 7.53 -7.19 -8.10
C GLU A 169 7.43 -8.14 -6.90
N PHE A 170 6.92 -7.64 -5.76
CA PHE A 170 6.68 -8.42 -4.55
C PHE A 170 5.26 -8.16 -3.99
N PRO A 171 4.55 -9.19 -3.50
CA PRO A 171 5.00 -10.57 -3.39
C PRO A 171 5.10 -11.26 -4.75
N ASN A 172 5.83 -12.38 -4.76
CA ASN A 172 5.87 -13.33 -5.87
C ASN A 172 6.14 -14.74 -5.30
N LYS A 173 6.21 -15.75 -6.18
CA LYS A 173 6.48 -17.14 -5.79
C LYS A 173 7.72 -17.38 -4.92
N PHE A 174 8.68 -16.45 -4.82
CA PHE A 174 9.91 -16.59 -4.04
C PHE A 174 10.04 -15.63 -2.86
N VAL A 175 9.25 -14.54 -2.84
CA VAL A 175 9.39 -13.46 -1.87
C VAL A 175 8.02 -13.09 -1.34
N ILE A 176 7.85 -13.22 -0.03
CA ILE A 176 6.61 -12.87 0.68
C ILE A 176 6.90 -11.90 1.82
N PHE A 177 5.90 -11.14 2.24
CA PHE A 177 6.02 -10.33 3.44
C PHE A 177 5.65 -11.16 4.68
N ASP A 178 6.57 -11.26 5.64
CA ASP A 178 6.29 -11.87 6.93
C ASP A 178 5.80 -10.81 7.90
N VAL A 179 4.53 -10.90 8.30
CA VAL A 179 3.87 -9.94 9.20
C VAL A 179 4.43 -10.00 10.63
N LYS A 180 4.93 -11.15 11.08
CA LYS A 180 5.52 -11.29 12.42
C LYS A 180 6.89 -10.63 12.48
N LEU A 181 7.73 -10.89 11.47
CA LEU A 181 9.06 -10.30 11.34
C LEU A 181 9.03 -8.88 10.76
N ARG A 182 7.88 -8.47 10.20
CA ARG A 182 7.64 -7.18 9.54
C ARG A 182 8.68 -6.86 8.47
N LYS A 183 8.98 -7.86 7.63
CA LYS A 183 9.95 -7.75 6.53
C LYS A 183 9.62 -8.69 5.37
N TRP A 184 10.12 -8.36 4.19
CA TRP A 184 10.16 -9.29 3.07
C TRP A 184 11.18 -10.39 3.35
N ILE A 185 10.77 -11.64 3.14
CA ILE A 185 11.61 -12.83 3.28
C ILE A 185 11.59 -13.63 1.99
N SER A 186 12.71 -14.29 1.70
CA SER A 186 12.76 -15.25 0.61
C SER A 186 12.27 -16.62 1.08
N ASN A 187 11.78 -17.45 0.15
CA ASN A 187 11.43 -18.83 0.47
C ASN A 187 12.61 -19.64 1.01
N SER A 188 13.85 -19.28 0.66
CA SER A 188 15.05 -19.87 1.27
C SER A 188 15.16 -19.55 2.75
N ASP A 189 14.80 -18.34 3.18
CA ASP A 189 14.81 -17.95 4.60
C ASP A 189 13.74 -18.73 5.39
N LEU A 190 12.62 -19.08 4.75
CA LEU A 190 11.58 -19.92 5.35
C LEU A 190 11.98 -21.39 5.52
N ALA A 191 12.87 -21.90 4.66
CA ALA A 191 13.33 -23.28 4.73
C ALA A 191 14.41 -23.49 5.80
N TYR A 192 15.18 -22.45 6.12
CA TYR A 192 16.25 -22.52 7.13
C TYR A 192 15.75 -22.36 8.57
N ASN A 193 14.56 -21.76 8.77
CA ASN A 193 13.96 -21.54 10.08
C ASN A 193 12.90 -22.59 10.47
N ARG A 194 12.86 -23.73 9.77
CA ARG A 194 12.01 -24.89 10.10
C ARG A 194 12.84 -26.04 10.65
#